data_AF-A0A2Z6RGM4-F1
#
_entry.id   AF-A0A2Z6RGM4-F1
#
_cell.length_a   1.000
_cell.length_b   1.000
_cell.length_c   1.000
_cell.angle_alpha   90.00
_cell.angle_beta   90.00
_cell.angle_gamma   90.00
#
_symmetry.space_group_name_H-M   'P 1'
#
loop_
_entity.id
_entity.type
_entity.pdbx_description
1 polymer ?
#
loop_
_entity_poly.entity_id
_entity_poly.type
_entity_poly.pdbx_seq_one_letter_code
_entity_poly.pdbx_strand_id
1 'polypeptide(L)'
;MGRPQANKRSNCSTITEKKRRHWNARKKIAIIMYHENGHSKNKTVAKFNIQTNQLRNWISKKPQLLKVQPGVKRLNTGAKPKYPALETALLTWIKEKRKNQNAVT
;
A
#
# COMPACT_ATOMS: atom_id res chain seq x y z
N MET A 1 60.49 -14.32 14.20
CA MET A 1 59.81 -13.02 13.99
C MET A 1 58.45 -13.25 13.34
N GLY A 2 57.38 -13.45 14.11
CA GLY A 2 56.03 -13.70 13.59
C GLY A 2 55.27 -12.39 13.34
N ARG A 3 54.65 -12.22 12.17
CA ARG A 3 53.84 -11.02 11.85
C ARG A 3 52.49 -11.09 12.58
N PRO A 4 52.01 -10.00 13.19
CA PRO A 4 50.68 -9.98 13.79
C PRO A 4 49.59 -10.01 12.69
N GLN A 5 48.66 -10.96 12.83
CA GLN A 5 47.54 -11.13 11.92
C GLN A 5 46.49 -10.06 12.21
N ALA A 6 46.16 -9.24 11.21
CA ALA A 6 45.18 -8.17 11.35
C ALA A 6 43.78 -8.73 11.71
N ASN A 7 43.17 -8.17 12.76
CA ASN A 7 41.78 -8.40 13.14
C ASN A 7 40.87 -7.98 11.97
N LYS A 8 40.27 -8.96 11.28
CA LYS A 8 39.16 -8.71 10.35
C LYS A 8 37.98 -8.20 11.18
N ARG A 9 37.83 -6.88 11.25
CA ARG A 9 36.59 -6.24 11.71
C ARG A 9 35.44 -6.94 10.98
N SER A 10 34.61 -7.65 11.75
CA SER A 10 33.39 -8.24 11.23
C SER A 10 32.62 -7.14 10.52
N ASN A 11 32.47 -7.26 9.22
CA ASN A 11 31.51 -6.46 8.46
C ASN A 11 30.13 -6.79 9.04
N CYS A 12 29.70 -6.07 10.05
CA CYS A 12 28.30 -6.06 10.45
C CYS A 12 27.55 -5.44 9.27
N SER A 13 27.00 -6.28 8.41
CA SER A 13 26.03 -5.85 7.41
C SER A 13 24.95 -5.09 8.16
N THR A 14 24.82 -3.80 7.92
CA THR A 14 23.72 -2.98 8.42
C THR A 14 22.43 -3.74 8.12
N ILE A 15 21.78 -4.27 9.15
CA ILE A 15 20.49 -4.96 9.02
C ILE A 15 19.49 -3.86 8.67
N THR A 16 19.39 -3.54 7.38
CA THR A 16 18.30 -2.73 6.88
C THR A 16 17.07 -3.60 7.00
N GLU A 17 16.10 -3.20 7.83
CA GLU A 17 14.83 -3.92 7.93
C GLU A 17 14.26 -4.09 6.52
N LYS A 18 14.06 -5.35 6.08
CA LYS A 18 13.36 -5.64 4.83
C LYS A 18 11.94 -5.12 4.92
N LYS A 19 11.70 -3.86 4.51
CA LYS A 19 10.37 -3.28 4.43
C LYS A 19 9.53 -4.08 3.45
N ARG A 20 8.42 -4.65 3.92
CA ARG A 20 7.48 -5.37 3.04
C ARG A 20 6.98 -4.40 1.96
N ARG A 21 6.99 -4.87 0.71
CA ARG A 21 6.48 -4.08 -0.43
C ARG A 21 4.99 -3.81 -0.24
N HIS A 22 4.60 -2.53 -0.25
CA HIS A 22 3.21 -2.12 -0.16
C HIS A 22 2.62 -1.81 -1.54
N TRP A 23 1.38 -2.25 -1.76
CA TRP A 23 0.61 -2.02 -2.98
C TRP A 23 -0.55 -1.05 -2.70
N ASN A 24 -0.48 0.15 -3.29
CA ASN A 24 -1.58 1.12 -3.26
C ASN A 24 -2.66 0.79 -4.30
N ALA A 25 -3.83 1.43 -4.21
CA ALA A 25 -4.94 1.20 -5.13
C ALA A 25 -4.52 1.40 -6.61
N ARG A 26 -3.77 2.47 -6.91
CA ARG A 26 -3.28 2.75 -8.27
C ARG A 26 -2.41 1.64 -8.85
N LYS A 27 -1.42 1.13 -8.09
CA LYS A 27 -0.55 0.03 -8.55
C LYS A 27 -1.34 -1.27 -8.71
N LYS A 28 -2.29 -1.56 -7.82
CA LYS A 28 -3.16 -2.73 -7.95
C LYS A 28 -3.96 -2.67 -9.25
N ILE A 29 -4.56 -1.53 -9.57
CA ILE A 29 -5.31 -1.32 -10.83
C ILE A 29 -4.39 -1.52 -12.04
N ALA A 30 -3.20 -0.93 -12.04
CA ALA A 30 -2.26 -1.07 -13.17
C ALA A 30 -1.87 -2.55 -13.42
N ILE A 31 -1.70 -3.33 -12.35
CA ILE A 31 -1.40 -4.78 -12.46
C ILE A 31 -2.61 -5.55 -13.00
N ILE A 32 -3.83 -5.21 -12.56
CA ILE A 32 -5.06 -5.79 -13.10
C ILE A 32 -5.18 -5.50 -14.60
N MET A 33 -4.98 -4.25 -15.01
CA MET A 33 -5.02 -3.86 -16.43
C MET A 33 -3.97 -4.60 -17.25
N TYR A 34 -2.76 -4.79 -16.72
CA TYR A 34 -1.75 -5.60 -17.39
C TYR A 34 -2.22 -7.04 -17.64
N HIS A 35 -2.87 -7.66 -16.66
CA HIS A 35 -3.45 -9.00 -16.82
C HIS A 35 -4.60 -9.02 -17.83
N GLU A 36 -5.49 -8.02 -17.79
CA GLU A 36 -6.63 -7.90 -18.71
C GLU A 36 -6.22 -7.65 -20.16
N ASN A 37 -5.04 -7.04 -20.39
CA ASN A 37 -4.44 -6.86 -21.72
C ASN A 37 -3.91 -8.17 -22.34
N GLY A 38 -4.47 -9.33 -21.99
CA GLY A 38 -4.15 -10.63 -22.60
C GLY A 38 -2.96 -11.38 -21.99
N HIS A 39 -2.37 -10.89 -20.89
CA HIS A 39 -1.25 -11.59 -20.25
C HIS A 39 -1.74 -12.71 -19.33
N SER A 40 -1.06 -13.86 -19.32
CA SER A 40 -1.39 -14.93 -18.39
C SER A 40 -1.14 -14.53 -16.93
N LYS A 41 -1.89 -15.14 -16.00
CA LYS A 41 -1.72 -14.90 -14.55
C LYS A 41 -0.29 -15.15 -14.09
N ASN A 42 0.35 -16.20 -14.60
CA ASN A 42 1.71 -16.59 -14.24
C ASN A 42 2.74 -15.56 -14.72
N LYS A 43 2.59 -15.02 -15.94
CA LYS A 43 3.46 -13.94 -16.45
C LYS A 43 3.34 -12.68 -15.59
N THR A 44 2.13 -12.30 -15.20
CA THR A 44 1.88 -11.14 -14.33
C THR A 44 2.49 -11.33 -12.94
N VAL A 45 2.30 -12.51 -12.34
CA VAL A 45 2.83 -12.87 -11.02
C VAL A 45 4.35 -12.84 -11.01
N ALA A 46 5.00 -13.45 -12.02
CA ALA A 46 6.45 -13.42 -12.18
C ALA A 46 6.98 -12.00 -12.38
N LYS A 47 6.36 -11.22 -13.27
CA LYS A 47 6.77 -9.85 -13.58
C LYS A 47 6.73 -8.91 -12.38
N PHE A 48 5.68 -8.99 -11.56
CA PHE A 48 5.49 -8.10 -10.42
C PHE A 48 5.98 -8.67 -9.09
N ASN A 49 6.48 -9.92 -9.09
CA ASN A 49 6.87 -10.67 -7.90
C ASN A 49 5.77 -10.64 -6.82
N ILE A 50 4.57 -11.03 -7.21
CA ILE A 50 3.38 -11.11 -6.36
C ILE A 50 2.88 -12.55 -6.30
N GLN A 51 2.06 -12.88 -5.30
CA GLN A 51 1.43 -14.21 -5.26
C GLN A 51 0.21 -14.26 -6.17
N THR A 52 -0.05 -15.43 -6.76
CA THR A 52 -1.25 -15.70 -7.58
C THR A 52 -2.55 -15.38 -6.84
N ASN A 53 -2.62 -15.74 -5.55
CA ASN A 53 -3.75 -15.43 -4.68
C ASN A 53 -3.97 -13.92 -4.48
N GLN A 54 -2.89 -13.14 -4.42
CA GLN A 54 -2.99 -11.67 -4.32
C GLN A 54 -3.60 -11.09 -5.59
N LEU A 55 -3.14 -11.53 -6.77
CA LEU A 55 -3.68 -11.12 -8.05
C LEU A 55 -5.18 -11.47 -8.16
N ARG A 56 -5.56 -12.72 -7.82
CA ARG A 56 -6.96 -13.17 -7.85
C ARG A 56 -7.86 -12.32 -6.94
N ASN A 57 -7.40 -12.04 -5.72
CA ASN A 57 -8.14 -11.20 -4.77
C ASN A 57 -8.31 -9.77 -5.30
N TRP A 58 -7.28 -9.18 -5.92
CA TRP A 58 -7.38 -7.84 -6.50
C TRP A 58 -8.33 -7.78 -7.69
N ILE A 59 -8.34 -8.80 -8.56
CA ILE A 59 -9.29 -8.92 -9.66
C ILE A 59 -10.72 -8.94 -9.12
N SER A 60 -11.01 -9.77 -8.11
CA SER A 60 -12.33 -9.84 -7.47
C SER A 60 -12.76 -8.50 -6.85
N LYS A 61 -11.80 -7.72 -6.33
CA LYS A 61 -12.05 -6.40 -5.72
C LYS A 61 -11.83 -5.22 -6.67
N LYS A 62 -11.65 -5.45 -7.98
CA LYS A 62 -11.49 -4.40 -8.99
C LYS A 62 -12.55 -3.28 -8.89
N PRO A 63 -13.87 -3.56 -8.80
CA PRO A 63 -14.86 -2.50 -8.73
C PRO A 63 -14.72 -1.63 -7.47
N GLN A 64 -14.27 -2.21 -6.36
CA GLN A 64 -14.00 -1.47 -5.13
C GLN A 64 -12.72 -0.63 -5.27
N LEU A 65 -11.68 -1.17 -5.90
CA LEU A 65 -10.42 -0.45 -6.14
C LEU A 65 -10.62 0.81 -6.99
N LEU A 66 -11.54 0.78 -7.96
CA LEU A 66 -11.85 1.93 -8.82
C LEU A 66 -12.58 3.06 -8.09
N LYS A 67 -13.37 2.75 -7.06
CA LYS A 67 -14.09 3.75 -6.26
C LYS A 67 -13.21 4.48 -5.24
N VAL A 68 -12.05 3.92 -4.93
CA VAL A 68 -11.19 4.36 -3.83
C VAL A 68 -10.15 5.34 -4.35
N GLN A 69 -9.77 6.34 -3.52
CA GLN A 69 -8.68 7.25 -3.87
C GLN A 69 -7.36 6.50 -4.16
N PRO A 70 -6.57 6.96 -5.15
CA PRO A 70 -5.40 6.24 -5.65
C PRO A 70 -4.30 6.01 -4.60
N GLY A 71 -4.20 6.87 -3.59
CA GLY A 71 -3.24 6.79 -2.50
C GLY A 71 -3.60 5.79 -1.39
N VAL A 72 -4.83 5.27 -1.38
CA VAL A 72 -5.31 4.41 -0.30
C VAL A 72 -4.61 3.04 -0.36
N LYS A 73 -4.10 2.64 0.80
CA LYS A 73 -3.31 1.40 0.96
C LYS A 73 -4.21 0.19 1.26
N ARG A 74 -5.25 0.36 2.08
CA ARG A 74 -6.16 -0.70 2.53
C ARG A 74 -7.56 -0.44 1.99
N LEU A 75 -8.14 -1.47 1.39
CA LEU A 75 -9.54 -1.45 0.94
C LEU A 75 -10.53 -1.59 2.10
N ASN A 76 -10.08 -2.19 3.21
CA ASN A 76 -10.90 -2.34 4.39
C ASN A 76 -10.95 -0.98 5.09
N THR A 77 -12.11 -0.32 5.00
CA THR A 77 -12.55 0.67 5.97
C THR A 77 -12.33 0.06 7.36
N GLY A 78 -11.74 0.82 8.29
CA GLY A 78 -11.41 0.31 9.62
C GLY A 78 -12.65 -0.07 10.44
N ALA A 79 -12.54 0.02 11.76
CA ALA A 79 -13.72 -0.12 12.62
C ALA A 79 -14.84 0.83 12.15
N LYS A 80 -16.08 0.35 12.19
CA LYS A 80 -17.23 1.20 11.91
C LYS A 80 -17.24 2.33 12.94
N PRO A 81 -17.58 3.57 12.53
CA PRO A 81 -17.70 4.70 13.45
C PRO A 81 -18.71 4.39 14.56
N LYS A 82 -18.39 4.79 15.79
CA LYS A 82 -19.29 4.56 16.94
C LYS A 82 -20.55 5.41 16.84
N TYR A 83 -20.41 6.60 16.25
CA TYR A 83 -21.50 7.57 16.05
C TYR A 83 -21.50 8.08 14.60
N PRO A 84 -22.08 7.33 13.64
CA PRO A 84 -21.94 7.63 12.22
C PRO A 84 -22.47 9.03 11.84
N ALA A 85 -23.65 9.42 12.34
CA ALA A 85 -24.25 10.72 12.03
C ALA A 85 -23.42 11.90 12.55
N LEU A 86 -22.89 11.78 13.78
CA LEU A 86 -22.09 12.82 14.42
C LEU A 86 -20.73 12.98 13.74
N GLU A 87 -20.06 11.87 13.42
CA GLU A 87 -18.79 11.90 12.68
C GLU A 87 -18.97 12.49 11.27
N THR A 88 -20.08 12.19 10.58
CA THR A 88 -20.36 12.81 9.28
C THR A 88 -20.55 14.32 9.39
N ALA A 89 -21.31 14.80 10.38
CA ALA A 89 -21.54 16.23 10.60
C ALA A 89 -20.24 16.97 10.97
N LEU A 90 -19.39 16.34 11.77
CA LEU A 90 -18.08 16.89 12.13
C LEU A 90 -17.15 16.98 10.90
N LEU A 91 -17.10 15.93 10.07
CA LEU A 91 -16.28 15.92 8.86
C LEU A 91 -16.72 16.98 7.84
N THR A 92 -18.04 17.21 7.69
CA THR A 92 -18.54 18.29 6.84
C THR A 92 -18.12 19.66 7.37
N TRP A 93 -18.27 19.88 8.68
CA TRP A 93 -17.88 21.14 9.31
C TRP A 93 -16.36 21.41 9.21
N ILE A 94 -15.51 20.40 9.43
CA ILE A 94 -14.05 20.54 9.28
C ILE A 94 -13.69 20.90 7.83
N LYS A 95 -14.34 20.27 6.84
CA LYS A 95 -14.10 20.58 5.41
C LYS A 95 -14.43 22.04 5.10
N GLU A 96 -15.55 22.56 5.60
CA GLU A 96 -15.94 23.96 5.43
C GLU A 96 -14.93 24.90 6.09
N LYS A 97 -14.50 24.61 7.32
CA LYS A 97 -13.51 25.44 8.01
C LYS A 97 -12.16 25.47 7.32
N ARG A 98 -11.68 24.32 6.80
CA ARG A 98 -10.45 24.22 6.01
C ARG A 98 -10.55 24.96 4.68
N LYS A 99 -11.72 24.96 4.02
CA LYS A 99 -11.96 25.74 2.81
C LYS A 99 -11.80 27.23 3.06
N ASN A 100 -12.19 27.68 4.25
CA ASN A 100 -12.06 29.07 4.70
C ASN A 100 -10.69 29.38 5.32
N GLN A 101 -9.66 28.55 5.08
CA GLN A 101 -8.28 28.71 5.57
C GLN A 101 -8.12 28.84 7.09
N ASN A 102 -9.12 28.41 7.87
CA ASN A 102 -9.01 28.39 9.32
C ASN A 102 -8.11 27.24 9.76
N ALA A 103 -7.22 27.50 10.72
CA ALA A 103 -6.40 26.46 11.35
C ALA A 103 -7.30 25.54 12.18
N VAL A 104 -7.58 24.35 11.64
CA VAL A 104 -8.32 23.28 12.31
C VAL A 104 -7.43 22.06 12.39
N THR A 105 -6.94 21.78 13.60
CA THR A 105 -6.14 20.60 13.97
C THR A 105 -6.98 19.35 14.03
#